data_AF-A0A968WHK5-F1
#
_entry.id   AF-A0A968WHK5-F1
#
_cell.length_a   1.000
_cell.length_b   1.000
_cell.length_c   1.000
_cell.angle_alpha   90.00
_cell.angle_beta   90.00
_cell.angle_gamma   90.00
#
_symmetry.space_group_name_H-M   'P 1'
#
loop_
_entity.id
_entity.type
_entity.pdbx_description
1 polymer ?
#
loop_
_entity_poly.entity_id
_entity_poly.type
_entity_poly.pdbx_seq_one_letter_code
_entity_poly.pdbx_strand_id
1 'polypeptide(L)'
;MKPKSLRTRINIFFGRLREFPHVLRALWFIAFYQALILIAFCFLPQGQDLLLAIMEDITRGDLLTFVWFVLAIIYLSATSEFGSRFVLYLSDTSTYDLSCSQVRYRKYVAKAVAKVVLFIPLVSAYLGFLIAYVSHFSQDPPTKEFLIISFSFGIVYLLLYHAYHGWFREQIYMLYPAKDHLRYRSQISALAKLYSIFKHRTVEPIQAPRV
;
A
#
# COMPACT_ATOMS: atom_id res chain seq x y z
N MET A 1 34.63 -13.68 -9.04
CA MET A 1 33.31 -13.49 -9.71
C MET A 1 33.53 -12.68 -10.99
N LYS A 2 33.30 -13.24 -12.19
CA LYS A 2 33.43 -12.48 -13.45
C LYS A 2 32.28 -11.46 -13.57
N PRO A 3 32.54 -10.19 -13.94
CA PRO A 3 31.49 -9.20 -14.13
C PRO A 3 30.57 -9.64 -15.27
N LYS A 4 29.25 -9.72 -14.99
CA LYS A 4 28.24 -9.99 -16.04
C LYS A 4 28.36 -8.93 -17.13
N SER A 5 28.48 -9.35 -18.39
CA SER A 5 28.57 -8.46 -19.53
C SER A 5 27.37 -7.51 -19.58
N LEU A 6 27.61 -6.30 -20.10
CA LEU A 6 26.59 -5.25 -20.22
C LEU A 6 25.31 -5.78 -20.92
N ARG A 7 25.49 -6.61 -21.96
CA ARG A 7 24.42 -7.26 -22.72
C ARG A 7 23.53 -8.15 -21.85
N THR A 8 24.11 -8.90 -20.92
CA THR A 8 23.34 -9.74 -19.98
C THR A 8 22.54 -8.87 -18.99
N ARG A 9 23.08 -7.73 -18.55
CA ARG A 9 22.35 -6.80 -17.67
C ARG A 9 21.15 -6.18 -18.38
N ILE A 10 21.33 -5.77 -19.64
CA ILE A 10 20.29 -5.20 -20.49
C ILE A 10 19.17 -6.22 -20.73
N ASN A 11 19.50 -7.46 -21.10
CA ASN A 11 18.48 -8.50 -21.32
C ASN A 11 17.70 -8.83 -20.04
N ILE A 12 18.36 -8.86 -18.87
CA ILE A 12 17.68 -9.06 -17.58
C ILE A 12 16.75 -7.87 -17.28
N PHE A 13 17.17 -6.65 -17.57
CA PHE A 13 16.36 -5.45 -17.36
C PHE A 13 15.11 -5.43 -18.24
N PHE A 14 15.25 -5.68 -19.54
CA PHE A 14 14.09 -5.77 -20.44
C PHE A 14 13.18 -6.96 -20.11
N GLY A 15 13.74 -8.09 -19.71
CA GLY A 15 12.96 -9.22 -19.20
C GLY A 15 12.12 -8.83 -17.99
N ARG A 16 12.71 -8.11 -17.02
CA ARG A 16 12.00 -7.58 -15.84
C ARG A 16 10.91 -6.57 -16.18
N LEU A 17 11.17 -5.66 -17.11
CA LEU A 17 10.17 -4.69 -17.58
C LEU A 17 8.96 -5.39 -18.21
N ARG A 18 9.17 -6.48 -18.96
CA ARG A 18 8.08 -7.26 -19.55
C ARG A 18 7.21 -7.96 -18.51
N GLU A 19 7.77 -8.35 -17.37
CA GLU A 19 7.06 -9.02 -16.27
C GLU A 19 6.21 -8.05 -15.44
N PHE A 20 6.53 -6.75 -15.44
CA PHE A 20 5.84 -5.73 -14.64
C PHE A 20 4.35 -5.55 -15.02
N PRO A 21 3.96 -5.42 -16.30
CA PRO A 21 2.56 -5.36 -16.71
C PRO A 21 1.74 -6.58 -16.32
N HIS A 22 2.34 -7.77 -16.20
CA HIS A 22 1.61 -8.97 -15.78
C HIS A 22 1.18 -8.89 -14.32
N VAL A 23 2.06 -8.37 -13.44
CA VAL A 23 1.73 -8.12 -12.03
C VAL A 23 0.71 -7.00 -11.92
N LEU A 24 0.88 -5.92 -12.70
CA LEU A 24 -0.03 -4.78 -12.68
C LEU A 24 -1.42 -5.13 -13.23
N ARG A 25 -1.49 -6.03 -14.23
CA ARG A 25 -2.75 -6.52 -14.80
C ARG A 25 -3.59 -7.18 -13.73
N ALA A 26 -3.03 -7.94 -12.80
CA ALA A 26 -3.83 -8.53 -11.71
C ALA A 26 -4.48 -7.44 -10.83
N LEU A 27 -3.82 -6.28 -10.69
CA LEU A 27 -4.23 -5.19 -9.82
C LEU A 27 -5.07 -4.11 -10.50
N TRP A 28 -5.46 -4.29 -11.76
CA TRP A 28 -6.13 -3.26 -12.55
C TRP A 28 -7.38 -2.69 -11.86
N PHE A 29 -8.18 -3.55 -11.22
CA PHE A 29 -9.40 -3.16 -10.53
C PHE A 29 -9.12 -2.30 -9.29
N ILE A 30 -8.05 -2.62 -8.56
CA ILE A 30 -7.63 -1.82 -7.41
C ILE A 30 -7.07 -0.48 -7.88
N ALA A 31 -6.23 -0.48 -8.93
CA ALA A 31 -5.72 0.74 -9.53
C ALA A 31 -6.86 1.64 -10.03
N PHE A 32 -7.91 1.07 -10.60
CA PHE A 32 -9.12 1.79 -11.02
C PHE A 32 -9.82 2.46 -9.83
N TYR A 33 -10.04 1.76 -8.71
CA TYR A 33 -10.61 2.39 -7.51
C TYR A 33 -9.73 3.49 -6.93
N GLN A 34 -8.40 3.31 -6.93
CA GLN A 34 -7.49 4.37 -6.50
C GLN A 34 -7.57 5.61 -7.39
N ALA A 35 -7.72 5.41 -8.71
CA ALA A 35 -7.93 6.51 -9.65
C ALA A 35 -9.27 7.22 -9.38
N LEU A 36 -10.35 6.49 -9.08
CA LEU A 36 -11.63 7.08 -8.70
C LEU A 36 -11.53 7.91 -7.42
N ILE A 37 -10.80 7.43 -6.40
CA ILE A 37 -10.57 8.19 -5.15
C ILE A 37 -9.81 9.49 -5.44
N LEU A 38 -8.76 9.42 -6.27
CA LEU A 38 -8.01 10.60 -6.68
C LEU A 38 -8.91 11.60 -7.44
N ILE A 39 -9.70 11.09 -8.38
CA ILE A 39 -10.65 11.89 -9.16
C ILE A 39 -11.67 12.57 -8.24
N ALA A 40 -12.26 11.82 -7.32
CA ALA A 40 -13.26 12.32 -6.38
C ALA A 40 -12.72 13.48 -5.54
N PHE A 41 -11.54 13.34 -4.93
CA PHE A 41 -10.99 14.38 -4.05
C PHE A 41 -10.34 15.55 -4.79
N CYS A 42 -9.68 15.32 -5.92
CA CYS A 42 -8.90 16.36 -6.59
C CYS A 42 -9.71 17.12 -7.64
N PHE A 43 -10.66 16.47 -8.32
CA PHE A 43 -11.29 17.00 -9.53
C PHE A 43 -12.81 17.15 -9.45
N LEU A 44 -13.51 16.39 -8.59
CA LEU A 44 -14.96 16.54 -8.45
C LEU A 44 -15.29 17.67 -7.45
N PRO A 45 -16.26 18.55 -7.78
CA PRO A 45 -16.73 19.58 -6.85
C PRO A 45 -17.22 19.00 -5.52
N GLN A 46 -17.97 17.90 -5.57
CA GLN A 46 -18.52 17.23 -4.38
C GLN A 46 -17.43 16.80 -3.38
N GLY A 47 -16.27 16.34 -3.88
CA GLY A 47 -15.16 15.98 -3.02
C GLY A 47 -14.47 17.21 -2.44
N GLN A 48 -14.32 18.28 -3.23
CA GLN A 48 -13.77 19.55 -2.75
C GLN A 48 -14.66 20.20 -1.69
N ASP A 49 -15.98 20.22 -1.90
CA ASP A 49 -16.97 20.76 -0.96
C ASP A 49 -16.91 20.03 0.39
N LEU A 50 -16.78 18.70 0.37
CA LEU A 50 -16.58 17.91 1.60
C LEU A 50 -15.30 18.32 2.34
N LEU A 51 -14.18 18.48 1.62
CA LEU A 51 -12.90 18.86 2.22
C LEU A 51 -12.94 20.29 2.79
N LEU A 52 -13.60 21.21 2.10
CA LEU A 52 -13.82 22.57 2.57
C LEU A 52 -14.69 22.60 3.82
N ALA A 53 -15.79 21.83 3.84
CA ALA A 53 -16.66 21.71 5.00
C ALA A 53 -15.88 21.18 6.23
N ILE A 54 -15.03 20.17 6.04
CA ILE A 54 -14.15 19.68 7.11
C ILE A 54 -13.23 20.79 7.62
N MET A 55 -12.67 21.61 6.73
CA MET A 55 -11.79 22.70 7.14
C MET A 55 -12.56 23.80 7.91
N GLU A 56 -13.79 24.11 7.48
CA GLU A 56 -14.67 25.05 8.16
C GLU A 56 -15.09 24.55 9.56
N ASP A 57 -15.41 23.26 9.71
CA ASP A 57 -15.69 22.63 11.00
C ASP A 57 -14.50 22.78 11.96
N ILE A 58 -13.27 22.58 11.47
CA ILE A 58 -12.05 22.78 12.27
C ILE A 58 -11.93 24.25 12.69
N THR A 59 -12.20 25.21 11.81
CA THR A 59 -12.21 26.65 12.14
C THR A 59 -13.22 26.97 13.24
N ARG A 60 -14.38 26.30 13.23
CA ARG A 60 -15.41 26.41 14.27
C ARG A 60 -15.07 25.65 15.56
N GLY A 61 -13.98 24.88 15.57
CA GLY A 61 -13.52 24.08 16.70
C GLY A 61 -14.14 22.68 16.79
N ASP A 62 -14.94 22.26 15.80
CA ASP A 62 -15.44 20.90 15.71
C ASP A 62 -14.45 20.00 14.96
N LEU A 63 -13.77 19.14 15.72
CA LEU A 63 -12.77 18.21 15.15
C LEU A 63 -13.37 16.84 14.83
N LEU A 64 -14.64 16.59 15.15
CA LEU A 64 -15.23 15.25 15.06
C LEU A 64 -15.29 14.77 13.61
N THR A 65 -15.76 15.62 12.69
CA THR A 65 -15.82 15.34 11.25
C THR A 65 -14.43 14.99 10.71
N PHE A 66 -13.41 15.74 11.11
CA PHE A 66 -12.03 15.51 10.69
C PHE A 66 -11.47 14.18 11.22
N VAL A 67 -11.73 13.85 12.49
CA VAL A 67 -11.29 12.56 13.08
C VAL A 67 -11.92 11.38 12.34
N TRP A 68 -13.22 11.43 12.04
CA TRP A 68 -13.89 10.39 11.26
C TRP A 68 -13.34 10.28 9.84
N PHE A 69 -13.06 11.41 9.20
CA PHE A 69 -12.43 11.44 7.89
C PHE A 69 -11.06 10.75 7.92
N VAL A 70 -10.20 11.08 8.90
CA VAL A 70 -8.89 10.44 9.06
C VAL A 70 -9.01 8.93 9.28
N LEU A 71 -9.94 8.48 10.14
CA LEU A 71 -10.19 7.06 10.36
C LEU A 71 -10.64 6.35 9.08
N ALA A 72 -11.50 6.98 8.28
CA ALA A 72 -11.94 6.43 6.99
C ALA A 72 -10.76 6.29 6.02
N ILE A 73 -9.85 7.26 5.95
CA ILE A 73 -8.64 7.19 5.12
C ILE A 73 -7.70 6.07 5.58
N ILE A 74 -7.52 5.88 6.89
CA ILE A 74 -6.72 4.77 7.45
C ILE A 74 -7.34 3.42 7.05
N TYR A 75 -8.65 3.27 7.22
CA TYR A 75 -9.37 2.06 6.86
C TYR A 75 -9.28 1.76 5.35
N LEU A 76 -9.45 2.77 4.52
CA LEU A 76 -9.35 2.66 3.08
C LEU A 76 -7.93 2.29 2.64
N SER A 77 -6.92 2.87 3.26
CA SER A 77 -5.50 2.55 3.05
C SER A 77 -5.20 1.09 3.40
N ALA A 78 -5.63 0.63 4.58
CA ALA A 78 -5.45 -0.74 5.02
C ALA A 78 -6.17 -1.75 4.12
N THR A 79 -7.42 -1.46 3.74
CA THR A 79 -8.22 -2.30 2.85
C THR A 79 -7.59 -2.38 1.45
N SER A 80 -7.07 -1.27 0.93
CA SER A 80 -6.42 -1.22 -0.38
C SER A 80 -5.14 -2.05 -0.41
N GLU A 81 -4.33 -1.95 0.64
CA GLU A 81 -3.11 -2.75 0.84
C GLU A 81 -3.45 -4.25 0.91
N PHE A 82 -4.35 -4.62 1.82
CA PHE A 82 -4.74 -6.02 2.03
C PHE A 82 -5.38 -6.62 0.78
N GLY A 83 -6.30 -5.89 0.15
CA GLY A 83 -6.93 -6.28 -1.11
C GLY A 83 -5.90 -6.50 -2.22
N SER A 84 -4.90 -5.62 -2.33
CA SER A 84 -3.83 -5.78 -3.33
C SER A 84 -3.01 -7.05 -3.11
N ARG A 85 -2.65 -7.35 -1.86
CA ARG A 85 -1.96 -8.59 -1.50
C ARG A 85 -2.82 -9.82 -1.80
N PHE A 86 -4.11 -9.76 -1.48
CA PHE A 86 -5.04 -10.87 -1.70
C PHE A 86 -5.22 -11.17 -3.19
N VAL A 87 -5.45 -10.14 -4.01
CA VAL A 87 -5.58 -10.30 -5.47
C VAL A 87 -4.30 -10.83 -6.10
N LEU A 88 -3.14 -10.31 -5.69
CA LEU A 88 -1.85 -10.82 -6.16
C LEU A 88 -1.63 -12.28 -5.77
N TYR A 89 -2.03 -12.68 -4.57
CA TYR A 89 -1.96 -14.07 -4.13
C TYR A 89 -2.81 -14.99 -5.02
N LEU A 90 -4.04 -14.61 -5.32
CA LEU A 90 -4.93 -15.38 -6.21
C LEU A 90 -4.43 -15.42 -7.66
N SER A 91 -3.79 -14.35 -8.12
CA SER A 91 -3.22 -14.31 -9.47
C SER A 91 -1.97 -15.19 -9.61
N ASP A 92 -1.18 -15.38 -8.55
CA ASP A 92 0.05 -16.18 -8.56
C ASP A 92 -0.24 -17.70 -8.65
N THR A 93 -1.48 -18.13 -8.38
CA THR A 93 -1.92 -19.53 -8.59
C THR A 93 -2.14 -19.94 -10.06
N SER A 94 -1.85 -19.07 -11.03
CA SER A 94 -2.00 -19.36 -12.46
C SER A 94 -0.73 -19.99 -13.09
N THR A 95 -0.71 -21.33 -13.09
CA THR A 95 -0.34 -22.27 -14.20
C THR A 95 0.91 -22.08 -15.07
N TYR A 96 1.86 -21.19 -14.78
CA TYR A 96 3.11 -21.09 -15.57
C TYR A 96 4.33 -21.64 -14.84
N ASP A 97 5.11 -22.50 -15.51
CA ASP A 97 6.45 -22.91 -15.10
C ASP A 97 7.41 -21.71 -15.17
N LEU A 98 7.40 -20.89 -14.13
CA LEU A 98 8.26 -19.72 -13.98
C LEU A 98 9.60 -20.13 -13.39
N SER A 99 10.68 -19.57 -13.92
CA SER A 99 11.99 -19.73 -13.28
C SER A 99 12.00 -19.12 -11.87
N CYS A 100 12.78 -19.70 -10.96
CA CYS A 100 12.94 -19.17 -9.59
C CYS A 100 13.30 -17.67 -9.55
N SER A 101 14.03 -17.19 -10.56
CA SER A 101 14.42 -15.78 -10.67
C SER A 101 13.25 -14.85 -10.98
N GLN A 102 12.31 -15.28 -11.83
CA GLN A 102 11.11 -14.54 -12.19
C GLN A 102 10.12 -14.51 -11.02
N VAL A 103 9.93 -15.64 -10.33
CA VAL A 103 9.08 -15.71 -9.13
C VAL A 103 9.57 -14.73 -8.06
N ARG A 104 10.88 -14.68 -7.80
CA ARG A 104 11.46 -13.75 -6.81
C ARG A 104 11.24 -12.29 -7.22
N TYR A 105 11.39 -11.97 -8.51
CA TYR A 105 11.17 -10.61 -9.00
C TYR A 105 9.69 -10.19 -8.92
N ARG A 106 8.75 -11.04 -9.35
CA ARG A 106 7.31 -10.76 -9.27
C ARG A 106 6.87 -10.50 -7.83
N LYS A 107 7.37 -11.29 -6.86
CA LYS A 107 7.12 -11.06 -5.43
C LYS A 107 7.70 -9.74 -4.93
N TYR A 108 8.89 -9.37 -5.38
CA TYR A 108 9.46 -8.06 -5.04
C TYR A 108 8.58 -6.91 -5.57
N VAL A 109 8.17 -6.98 -6.83
CA VAL A 109 7.28 -5.98 -7.45
C VAL A 109 5.94 -5.93 -6.74
N ALA A 110 5.31 -7.07 -6.48
CA ALA A 110 4.05 -7.15 -5.76
C ALA A 110 4.11 -6.49 -4.36
N LYS A 111 5.20 -6.71 -3.62
CA LYS A 111 5.42 -6.04 -2.32
C LYS A 111 5.61 -4.52 -2.47
N ALA A 112 6.31 -4.09 -3.52
CA ALA A 112 6.51 -2.67 -3.80
C ALA A 112 5.18 -1.99 -4.18
N VAL A 113 4.38 -2.63 -5.04
CA VAL A 113 3.08 -2.09 -5.46
C VAL A 113 2.09 -2.05 -4.30
N ALA A 114 1.98 -3.12 -3.50
CA ALA A 114 1.13 -3.10 -2.31
C ALA A 114 1.52 -1.99 -1.33
N LYS A 115 2.82 -1.74 -1.16
CA LYS A 115 3.32 -0.60 -0.37
C LYS A 115 2.87 0.73 -0.94
N VAL A 116 2.92 0.93 -2.27
CA VAL A 116 2.47 2.17 -2.89
C VAL A 116 0.97 2.34 -2.68
N VAL A 117 0.18 1.30 -2.94
CA VAL A 117 -1.29 1.29 -2.82
C VAL A 117 -1.75 1.63 -1.39
N LEU A 118 -0.99 1.25 -0.36
CA LEU A 118 -1.27 1.65 1.02
C LEU A 118 -1.33 3.17 1.20
N PHE A 119 -0.50 3.95 0.51
CA PHE A 119 -0.41 5.39 0.72
C PHE A 119 -1.27 6.20 -0.25
N ILE A 120 -1.81 5.60 -1.31
CA ILE A 120 -2.56 6.37 -2.32
C ILE A 120 -3.78 7.08 -1.72
N PRO A 121 -4.66 6.45 -0.90
CA PRO A 121 -5.81 7.16 -0.34
C PRO A 121 -5.40 8.40 0.48
N LEU A 122 -4.33 8.27 1.27
CA LEU A 122 -3.78 9.37 2.05
C LEU A 122 -3.24 10.49 1.15
N VAL A 123 -2.46 10.15 0.13
CA VAL A 123 -1.90 11.14 -0.81
C VAL A 123 -3.01 11.84 -1.59
N SER A 124 -4.00 11.10 -2.08
CA SER A 124 -5.15 11.65 -2.83
C SER A 124 -5.96 12.64 -1.98
N ALA A 125 -6.25 12.30 -0.73
CA ALA A 125 -6.97 13.19 0.17
C ALA A 125 -6.16 14.45 0.52
N TYR A 126 -4.85 14.31 0.77
CA TYR A 126 -3.97 15.46 1.04
C TYR A 126 -3.86 16.39 -0.16
N LEU A 127 -3.69 15.83 -1.37
CA LEU A 127 -3.69 16.61 -2.61
C LEU A 127 -5.04 17.32 -2.82
N GLY A 128 -6.16 16.65 -2.51
CA GLY A 128 -7.48 17.28 -2.51
C GLY A 128 -7.55 18.50 -1.59
N PHE A 129 -7.07 18.38 -0.35
CA PHE A 129 -7.01 19.51 0.59
C PHE A 129 -6.12 20.64 0.07
N LEU A 130 -4.95 20.31 -0.49
CA LEU A 130 -4.04 21.29 -1.06
C LEU A 130 -4.69 22.06 -2.23
N ILE A 131 -5.37 21.34 -3.13
CA ILE A 131 -6.09 21.94 -4.25
C ILE A 131 -7.23 22.82 -3.74
N ALA A 132 -8.06 22.32 -2.82
CA ALA A 132 -9.17 23.06 -2.23
C ALA A 132 -8.69 24.34 -1.54
N TYR A 133 -7.61 24.26 -0.76
CA TYR A 133 -6.99 25.37 -0.06
C TYR A 133 -6.51 26.47 -1.01
N VAL A 134 -5.72 26.09 -2.02
CA VAL A 134 -5.17 27.04 -3.02
C VAL A 134 -6.29 27.67 -3.85
N SER A 135 -7.33 26.91 -4.18
CA SER A 135 -8.41 27.38 -5.06
C SER A 135 -9.38 28.35 -4.36
N HIS A 136 -9.64 28.17 -3.06
CA HIS A 136 -10.70 28.91 -2.35
C HIS A 136 -10.19 30.00 -1.40
N PHE A 137 -8.93 29.96 -0.96
CA PHE A 137 -8.44 30.85 0.09
C PHE A 137 -7.27 31.74 -0.34
N SER A 138 -7.48 32.54 -1.38
CA SER A 138 -6.47 33.47 -1.89
C SER A 138 -6.32 34.76 -1.08
N GLN A 139 -7.37 35.20 -0.37
CA GLN A 139 -7.41 36.48 0.33
C GLN A 139 -7.14 36.33 1.84
N ASP A 140 -7.88 35.45 2.53
CA ASP A 140 -7.71 35.18 3.96
C ASP A 140 -7.52 33.67 4.23
N PRO A 141 -6.28 33.16 4.17
CA PRO A 141 -6.02 31.73 4.28
C PRO A 141 -6.12 31.20 5.73
N PRO A 142 -6.91 30.14 5.98
CA PRO A 142 -6.97 29.44 7.27
C PRO A 142 -5.69 28.61 7.48
N THR A 143 -4.58 29.31 7.64
CA THR A 143 -3.23 28.74 7.59
C THR A 143 -2.99 27.80 8.79
N LYS A 144 -3.55 28.14 9.96
CA LYS A 144 -3.43 27.32 11.16
C LYS A 144 -4.13 25.98 10.99
N GLU A 145 -5.34 25.99 10.45
CA GLU A 145 -6.17 24.80 10.21
C GLU A 145 -5.50 23.92 9.15
N PHE A 146 -5.00 24.52 8.06
CA PHE A 146 -4.25 23.79 7.04
C PHE A 146 -2.97 23.14 7.60
N LEU A 147 -2.25 23.82 8.51
CA LEU A 147 -1.10 23.24 9.22
C LEU A 147 -1.50 22.07 10.13
N ILE A 148 -2.64 22.16 10.84
CA ILE A 148 -3.17 21.06 11.65
C ILE A 148 -3.46 19.85 10.75
N ILE A 149 -4.17 20.05 9.64
CA ILE A 149 -4.47 18.99 8.67
C ILE A 149 -3.17 18.37 8.15
N SER A 150 -2.21 19.19 7.70
CA SER A 150 -0.93 18.73 7.17
C SER A 150 -0.13 17.91 8.19
N PHE A 151 -0.09 18.37 9.44
CA PHE A 151 0.58 17.68 10.53
C PHE A 151 -0.10 16.34 10.86
N SER A 152 -1.43 16.32 10.92
CA SER A 152 -2.21 15.09 11.14
C SER A 152 -1.98 14.07 10.03
N PHE A 153 -1.95 14.48 8.76
CA PHE A 153 -1.61 13.59 7.65
C PHE A 153 -0.17 13.06 7.75
N GLY A 154 0.78 13.87 8.22
CA GLY A 154 2.14 13.44 8.53
C GLY A 154 2.18 12.35 9.62
N ILE A 155 1.41 12.52 10.70
CA ILE A 155 1.27 11.49 11.74
C ILE A 155 0.68 10.21 11.16
N VAL A 156 -0.40 10.30 10.37
CA VAL A 156 -1.04 9.13 9.76
C VAL A 156 -0.08 8.42 8.81
N TYR A 157 0.69 9.16 8.02
CA TYR A 157 1.74 8.58 7.17
C TYR A 157 2.75 7.77 7.99
N LEU A 158 3.25 8.35 9.09
CA LEU A 158 4.19 7.65 9.98
C LEU A 158 3.55 6.41 10.61
N LEU A 159 2.30 6.51 11.07
CA LEU A 159 1.56 5.38 11.64
C LEU A 159 1.42 4.24 10.62
N LEU A 160 0.99 4.54 9.39
CA LEU A 160 0.88 3.55 8.31
C LEU A 160 2.25 2.95 7.96
N TYR A 161 3.30 3.78 7.92
CA TYR A 161 4.67 3.33 7.66
C TYR A 161 5.16 2.35 8.73
N HIS A 162 5.00 2.69 10.01
CA HIS A 162 5.41 1.83 11.13
C HIS A 162 4.57 0.56 11.22
N ALA A 163 3.26 0.66 11.00
CA ALA A 163 2.36 -0.49 10.92
C ALA A 163 2.78 -1.45 9.79
N TYR A 164 3.17 -0.92 8.63
CA TYR A 164 3.60 -1.72 7.49
C TYR A 164 4.98 -2.38 7.66
N HIS A 165 5.97 -1.64 8.17
CA HIS A 165 7.36 -2.12 8.26
C HIS A 165 7.69 -2.96 9.49
N GLY A 166 6.78 -3.05 10.47
CA GLY A 166 6.72 -4.23 11.31
C GLY A 166 7.22 -4.09 12.75
N TRP A 167 7.39 -2.89 13.28
CA TRP A 167 7.49 -2.74 14.74
C TRP A 167 6.28 -3.38 15.46
N PHE A 168 5.08 -3.17 14.91
CA PHE A 168 3.84 -3.78 15.42
C PHE A 168 3.71 -5.27 15.07
N ARG A 169 4.36 -5.70 13.99
CA ARG A 169 4.27 -7.07 13.47
C ARG A 169 5.05 -8.05 14.33
N GLU A 170 6.23 -7.65 14.81
CA GLU A 170 7.00 -8.42 15.80
C GLU A 170 6.26 -8.53 17.13
N GLN A 171 5.65 -7.44 17.61
CA GLN A 171 4.84 -7.42 18.84
C GLN A 171 3.61 -8.35 18.74
N ILE A 172 2.83 -8.30 17.65
CA ILE A 172 1.67 -9.20 17.46
C ILE A 172 2.11 -10.67 17.40
N TYR A 173 3.22 -11.00 16.73
CA TYR A 173 3.72 -12.38 16.70
C TYR A 173 4.21 -12.88 18.06
N MET A 174 4.71 -11.99 18.93
CA MET A 174 5.09 -12.34 20.30
C MET A 174 3.90 -12.39 21.28
N LEU A 175 2.83 -11.63 21.01
CA LEU A 175 1.62 -11.55 21.84
C LEU A 175 0.63 -12.71 21.61
N TYR A 176 0.87 -13.61 20.65
CA TYR A 176 0.08 -14.84 20.51
C TYR A 176 0.68 -15.95 21.39
N PRO A 177 0.09 -16.27 22.57
CA PRO A 177 0.57 -17.35 23.40
C PRO A 177 0.43 -18.68 22.68
N ALA A 178 1.48 -19.50 22.74
CA ALA A 178 1.59 -20.80 22.06
C ALA A 178 0.49 -21.83 22.41
N LYS A 179 -0.42 -21.52 23.34
CA LYS A 179 -1.45 -22.43 23.84
C LYS A 179 -2.76 -22.44 23.03
N ASP A 180 -3.09 -21.39 22.27
CA ASP A 180 -4.36 -21.29 21.53
C ASP A 180 -4.26 -21.59 20.02
N HIS A 181 -3.13 -22.17 19.59
CA HIS A 181 -2.82 -22.43 18.18
C HIS A 181 -3.83 -23.29 17.42
N LEU A 182 -4.67 -24.07 18.10
CA LEU A 182 -5.62 -24.98 17.46
C LEU A 182 -6.86 -24.28 16.91
N ARG A 183 -7.38 -23.24 17.57
CA ARG A 183 -8.67 -22.61 17.20
C ARG A 183 -8.54 -21.57 16.09
N TYR A 184 -7.40 -20.88 16.02
CA TYR A 184 -7.09 -19.87 15.01
C TYR A 184 -6.09 -20.38 13.95
N ARG A 185 -5.80 -21.69 13.92
CA ARG A 185 -4.78 -22.28 13.03
C ARG A 185 -5.01 -21.95 11.57
N SER A 186 -6.26 -21.92 11.11
CA SER A 186 -6.62 -21.61 9.73
C SER A 186 -6.43 -20.12 9.41
N GLN A 187 -6.88 -19.21 10.29
CA GLN A 187 -6.75 -17.76 10.11
C GLN A 187 -5.29 -17.30 10.25
N ILE A 188 -4.57 -17.80 11.26
CA ILE A 188 -3.14 -17.54 11.44
C ILE A 188 -2.34 -18.18 10.32
N SER A 189 -2.70 -19.37 9.81
CA SER A 189 -2.04 -19.96 8.64
C SER A 189 -2.37 -19.20 7.35
N ALA A 190 -3.58 -18.69 7.17
CA ALA A 190 -3.97 -17.89 6.01
C ALA A 190 -3.28 -16.52 6.03
N LEU A 191 -3.31 -15.82 7.16
CA LEU A 191 -2.57 -14.58 7.38
C LEU A 191 -1.08 -14.82 7.26
N ALA A 192 -0.52 -15.80 7.97
CA ALA A 192 0.89 -16.16 7.85
C ALA A 192 1.23 -16.60 6.43
N LYS A 193 0.38 -17.27 5.65
CA LYS A 193 0.63 -17.57 4.24
C LYS A 193 0.62 -16.29 3.42
N LEU A 194 -0.43 -15.46 3.46
CA LEU A 194 -0.50 -14.14 2.80
C LEU A 194 0.73 -13.27 3.10
N TYR A 195 1.14 -13.26 4.36
CA TYR A 195 2.27 -12.48 4.86
C TYR A 195 3.65 -13.17 4.72
N SER A 196 3.71 -14.51 4.57
CA SER A 196 4.95 -15.32 4.39
C SER A 196 5.24 -15.68 2.94
N ILE A 197 4.28 -15.55 2.03
CA ILE A 197 4.52 -15.58 0.57
C ILE A 197 5.58 -14.55 0.18
N PHE A 198 5.68 -13.46 0.97
CA PHE A 198 6.70 -12.41 0.89
C PHE A 198 7.83 -12.52 1.93
N LYS A 199 7.78 -13.48 2.87
CA LYS A 199 8.95 -13.84 3.68
C LYS A 199 9.92 -14.49 2.72
N HIS A 200 11.19 -14.07 2.73
CA HIS A 200 12.24 -14.68 1.93
C HIS A 200 12.24 -16.20 2.19
N ARG A 201 11.59 -16.99 1.33
CA ARG A 201 12.00 -18.38 1.19
C ARG A 201 13.38 -18.29 0.57
N THR A 202 14.40 -18.50 1.38
CA THR A 202 15.68 -19.03 0.91
C THR A 202 15.35 -20.32 0.18
N VAL A 203 15.12 -20.22 -1.13
CA VAL A 203 15.12 -21.39 -1.99
C VAL A 203 16.54 -21.92 -1.87
N GLU A 204 16.70 -23.07 -1.22
CA GLU A 204 17.99 -23.74 -1.15
C GLU A 204 18.53 -23.87 -2.58
N PRO A 205 19.81 -23.53 -2.81
CA PRO A 205 20.40 -23.74 -4.13
C PRO A 205 20.23 -25.22 -4.48
N ILE A 206 19.66 -25.49 -5.65
CA ILE A 206 19.56 -26.84 -6.20
C ILE A 206 20.96 -27.43 -6.15
N GLN A 207 21.18 -28.44 -5.31
CA GLN A 207 22.44 -29.17 -5.30
C GLN A 207 22.60 -29.77 -6.69
N ALA A 208 23.66 -29.38 -7.40
CA ALA A 208 23.97 -29.96 -8.69
C ALA A 208 24.05 -31.49 -8.53
N PRO A 209 23.53 -32.27 -9.49
CA PRO A 209 23.69 -33.71 -9.45
C PRO A 209 25.18 -34.02 -9.31
N ARG A 210 25.51 -34.83 -8.30
CA ARG A 210 26.87 -35.36 -8.15
C ARG A 210 27.13 -36.22 -9.38
N VAL A 211 28.00 -35.72 -10.26
CA VAL A 211 28.61 -36.51 -11.35
C VAL A 211 29.68 -37.39 -10.73
#